data_AF-A0A964XJ01-F1
#
_entry.id   AF-A0A964XJ01-F1
#
_cell.length_a   1.000
_cell.length_b   1.000
_cell.length_c   1.000
_cell.angle_alpha   90.00
_cell.angle_beta   90.00
_cell.angle_gamma   90.00
#
_symmetry.space_group_name_H-M   'P 1'
#
loop_
_entity.id
_entity.type
_entity.pdbx_description
1 polymer ?
#
loop_
_entity_poly.entity_id
_entity_poly.type
_entity_poly.pdbx_seq_one_letter_code
_entity_poly.pdbx_strand_id
1 'polypeptide(L)'
;MAHEQEKPQGALIISLDLELYWGMFDKATLKQYGAHIRGVHEVVPEILALFQKHDMHATWAAVGMMSYANRAELAAALPPEDLRPNYPDPTISSYHHLASGGVGDGEVDDPYHFGESIIRQILATPGQELGSHTFSHYYALEGGQGPEHWKADLEAAAAALSRFGTPPTSLVFPRNQINEGYLGYALDEGITAVRTTQDHALYRPKEERAQVALHLRAGRFLDRYLNLTGHHTFTWQELGSVAPFRLPASRQLVPYSRLLALAEPLKRQRIELGLTHAAHTGRLFHLWWHPHNFGVNQTENLAGLEELLDYAALLRERYGFASLSMAEAVARVRPTEHDQPSTAQ
;
A
#
# COMPACT_ATOMS: atom_id res chain seq x y z
N MET A 1 23.02 39.49 3.10
CA MET A 1 23.34 38.06 2.98
C MET A 1 22.03 37.37 2.68
N ALA A 2 21.84 36.94 1.43
CA ALA A 2 20.63 36.21 1.06
C ALA A 2 20.67 34.88 1.82
N HIS A 3 19.65 34.60 2.63
CA HIS A 3 19.39 33.22 3.02
C HIS A 3 19.13 32.46 1.72
N GLU A 4 20.08 31.66 1.26
CA GLU A 4 19.76 30.53 0.40
C GLU A 4 18.77 29.69 1.20
N GLN A 5 17.48 29.84 0.90
CA GLN A 5 16.48 28.90 1.36
C GLN A 5 16.94 27.54 0.83
N GLU A 6 17.35 26.64 1.73
CA GLU A 6 17.66 25.26 1.36
C GLU A 6 16.47 24.73 0.56
N LYS A 7 16.76 24.31 -0.68
CA LYS A 7 15.72 23.77 -1.54
C LYS A 7 15.11 22.56 -0.83
N PRO A 8 13.77 22.48 -0.66
CA PRO A 8 13.16 21.36 0.01
C PRO A 8 13.58 20.06 -0.67
N GLN A 9 14.06 19.10 0.11
CA GLN A 9 14.55 17.83 -0.38
C GLN A 9 13.35 16.93 -0.73
N GLY A 10 13.37 16.35 -1.94
CA GLY A 10 12.37 15.36 -2.33
C GLY A 10 12.59 14.03 -1.63
N ALA A 11 11.60 13.13 -1.66
CA ALA A 11 11.75 11.78 -1.17
C ALA A 11 10.94 10.75 -1.98
N LEU A 12 11.37 9.50 -1.92
CA LEU A 12 10.65 8.33 -2.42
C LEU A 12 9.81 7.75 -1.27
N ILE A 13 8.50 7.65 -1.43
CA ILE A 13 7.64 6.90 -0.51
C ILE A 13 7.35 5.55 -1.12
N ILE A 14 7.50 4.46 -0.36
CA ILE A 14 7.24 3.10 -0.83
C ILE A 14 6.11 2.48 0.00
N SER A 15 5.08 1.94 -0.66
CA SER A 15 4.07 1.11 0.01
C SER A 15 3.78 -0.19 -0.74
N LEU A 16 3.57 -1.27 0.00
CA LEU A 16 3.23 -2.59 -0.53
C LEU A 16 1.91 -3.07 0.06
N ASP A 17 1.02 -3.54 -0.80
CA ASP A 17 -0.28 -4.09 -0.41
C ASP A 17 -0.10 -5.58 -0.12
N LEU A 18 0.08 -5.92 1.16
CA LEU A 18 0.29 -7.28 1.64
C LEU A 18 -1.07 -7.93 1.99
N GLU A 19 -1.64 -8.62 1.01
CA GLU A 19 -3.02 -9.13 1.08
C GLU A 19 -3.17 -10.65 0.93
N LEU A 20 -2.13 -11.35 0.45
CA LEU A 20 -2.20 -12.75 0.02
C LEU A 20 -3.47 -13.01 -0.84
N TYR A 21 -4.21 -14.09 -0.60
CA TYR A 21 -5.43 -14.39 -1.36
C TYR A 21 -6.67 -13.59 -0.89
N TRP A 22 -6.61 -12.89 0.24
CA TRP A 22 -7.71 -12.02 0.68
C TRP A 22 -7.98 -10.88 -0.30
N GLY A 23 -6.98 -10.45 -1.09
CA GLY A 23 -7.18 -9.48 -2.16
C GLY A 23 -7.73 -10.06 -3.47
N MET A 24 -7.73 -11.38 -3.62
CA MET A 24 -7.90 -12.06 -4.90
C MET A 24 -9.04 -13.09 -4.96
N PHE A 25 -9.63 -13.48 -3.81
CA PHE A 25 -10.61 -14.56 -3.74
C PHE A 25 -11.87 -14.34 -4.58
N ASP A 26 -12.31 -13.08 -4.74
CA ASP A 26 -13.47 -12.70 -5.56
C ASP A 26 -13.07 -12.31 -7.01
N LYS A 27 -11.78 -12.44 -7.36
CA LYS A 27 -11.24 -12.12 -8.71
C LYS A 27 -10.80 -13.34 -9.49
N ALA A 28 -10.20 -14.31 -8.82
CA ALA A 28 -9.64 -15.50 -9.46
C ALA A 28 -9.61 -16.67 -8.50
N THR A 29 -9.77 -17.88 -9.03
CA THR A 29 -9.64 -19.11 -8.24
C THR A 29 -8.18 -19.39 -7.90
N LEU A 30 -7.92 -20.14 -6.82
CA LEU A 30 -6.58 -20.67 -6.50
C LEU A 30 -5.96 -21.49 -7.64
N LYS A 31 -6.77 -22.17 -8.46
CA LYS A 31 -6.27 -22.87 -9.65
C LYS A 31 -5.66 -21.91 -10.67
N GLN A 32 -6.24 -20.72 -10.84
CA GLN A 32 -5.79 -19.72 -11.80
C GLN A 32 -4.65 -18.87 -11.23
N TYR A 33 -4.69 -18.54 -9.94
CA TYR A 33 -3.84 -17.50 -9.36
C TYR A 33 -3.00 -17.96 -8.17
N GLY A 34 -3.20 -19.17 -7.64
CA GLY A 34 -2.53 -19.65 -6.42
C GLY A 34 -1.01 -19.70 -6.50
N ALA A 35 -0.42 -19.84 -7.69
CA ALA A 35 1.04 -19.76 -7.86
C ALA A 35 1.60 -18.38 -7.51
N HIS A 36 0.87 -17.30 -7.82
CA HIS A 36 1.24 -15.93 -7.48
C HIS A 36 1.23 -15.72 -5.97
N ILE A 37 0.19 -16.25 -5.31
CA ILE A 37 0.05 -16.12 -3.85
C ILE A 37 1.10 -16.95 -3.11
N ARG A 38 1.34 -18.21 -3.48
CA ARG A 38 2.39 -19.03 -2.84
C ARG A 38 3.77 -18.42 -2.99
N GLY A 39 4.06 -17.86 -4.16
CA GLY A 39 5.33 -17.19 -4.41
C GLY A 39 5.58 -15.99 -3.50
N VAL A 40 4.57 -15.42 -2.82
CA VAL A 40 4.78 -14.35 -1.82
C VAL A 40 5.76 -14.78 -0.73
N HIS A 41 5.64 -16.02 -0.24
CA HIS A 41 6.52 -16.57 0.80
C HIS A 41 7.99 -16.70 0.35
N GLU A 42 8.23 -16.72 -0.95
CA GLU A 42 9.57 -16.77 -1.55
C GLU A 42 10.08 -15.36 -1.89
N VAL A 43 9.25 -14.49 -2.45
CA VAL A 43 9.70 -13.16 -2.91
C VAL A 43 9.79 -12.11 -1.82
N VAL A 44 9.00 -12.20 -0.74
CA VAL A 44 9.07 -11.20 0.34
C VAL A 44 10.46 -11.19 1.02
N PRO A 45 11.05 -12.34 1.41
CA PRO A 45 12.42 -12.38 1.93
C PRO A 45 13.44 -11.72 0.98
N GLU A 46 13.33 -11.98 -0.33
CA GLU A 46 14.22 -11.41 -1.35
C GLU A 46 14.01 -9.90 -1.52
N ILE A 47 12.76 -9.41 -1.48
CA ILE A 47 12.45 -7.98 -1.49
C ILE A 47 13.03 -7.30 -0.24
N LEU A 48 12.89 -7.91 0.95
CA LEU A 48 13.46 -7.38 2.19
C LEU A 48 14.98 -7.33 2.15
N ALA A 49 15.64 -8.35 1.58
CA ALA A 49 17.09 -8.35 1.37
C ALA A 49 17.52 -7.22 0.42
N LEU A 50 16.78 -7.00 -0.67
CA LEU A 50 17.01 -5.87 -1.58
C LEU A 50 16.79 -4.52 -0.88
N PHE A 51 15.74 -4.38 -0.08
CA PHE A 51 15.50 -3.17 0.68
C PHE A 51 16.62 -2.88 1.68
N GLN A 52 17.06 -3.90 2.44
CA GLN A 52 18.18 -3.76 3.36
C GLN A 52 19.49 -3.42 2.64
N LYS A 53 19.79 -4.08 1.52
CA LYS A 53 20.97 -3.79 0.69
C LYS A 53 21.02 -2.32 0.25
N HIS A 54 19.86 -1.76 -0.11
CA HIS A 54 19.78 -0.40 -0.63
C HIS A 54 19.41 0.64 0.41
N ASP A 55 19.27 0.28 1.70
CA ASP A 55 18.79 1.18 2.76
C ASP A 55 17.44 1.81 2.40
N MET A 56 16.46 0.95 2.11
CA MET A 56 15.12 1.33 1.67
C MET A 56 14.10 1.20 2.79
N HIS A 57 13.40 2.30 3.05
CA HIS A 57 12.28 2.35 3.97
C HIS A 57 10.97 2.22 3.21
N ALA A 58 10.04 1.42 3.76
CA ALA A 58 8.77 1.13 3.09
C ALA A 58 7.67 0.78 4.11
N THR A 59 6.41 0.97 3.69
CA THR A 59 5.22 0.53 4.42
C THR A 59 4.65 -0.73 3.82
N TRP A 60 4.42 -1.75 4.64
CA TRP A 60 3.73 -2.98 4.28
C TRP A 60 2.32 -2.92 4.84
N ALA A 61 1.35 -2.52 4.01
CA ALA A 61 -0.04 -2.45 4.40
C ALA A 61 -0.63 -3.87 4.40
N ALA A 62 -0.83 -4.45 5.59
CA ALA A 62 -1.27 -5.82 5.75
C ALA A 62 -2.78 -5.93 5.98
N VAL A 63 -3.41 -6.92 5.36
CA VAL A 63 -4.79 -7.31 5.71
C VAL A 63 -4.79 -7.93 7.11
N GLY A 64 -5.65 -7.46 8.01
CA GLY A 64 -5.67 -7.95 9.40
C GLY A 64 -5.94 -9.46 9.50
N MET A 65 -6.84 -10.00 8.66
CA MET A 65 -7.16 -11.42 8.65
C MET A 65 -5.97 -12.33 8.32
N MET A 66 -4.99 -11.90 7.51
CA MET A 66 -3.82 -12.73 7.21
C MET A 66 -2.78 -12.77 8.33
N SER A 67 -2.92 -11.93 9.35
CA SER A 67 -1.91 -11.76 10.39
C SER A 67 -1.95 -12.82 11.49
N TYR A 68 -2.88 -13.77 11.43
CA TYR A 68 -3.01 -14.86 12.40
C TYR A 68 -2.27 -16.11 11.94
N ALA A 69 -1.75 -16.91 12.87
CA ALA A 69 -1.13 -18.20 12.56
C ALA A 69 -2.13 -19.26 12.07
N ASN A 70 -3.38 -19.17 12.53
CA ASN A 70 -4.39 -20.20 12.32
C ASN A 70 -5.83 -19.67 12.34
N ARG A 71 -6.75 -20.50 11.80
CA ARG A 71 -8.18 -20.21 11.68
C ARG A 71 -8.89 -20.04 13.01
N ALA A 72 -8.46 -20.75 14.06
CA ALA A 72 -9.09 -20.65 15.37
C ALA A 72 -8.81 -19.28 16.02
N GLU A 73 -7.58 -18.78 15.94
CA GLU A 73 -7.23 -17.44 16.40
C GLU A 73 -7.93 -16.36 15.58
N LEU A 74 -7.98 -16.50 14.26
CA LEU A 74 -8.72 -15.58 13.39
C LEU A 74 -10.21 -15.55 13.78
N ALA A 75 -10.84 -16.72 13.96
CA ALA A 75 -12.25 -16.82 14.32
C ALA A 75 -12.58 -16.11 15.65
N ALA A 76 -11.67 -16.17 16.63
CA ALA A 76 -11.81 -15.50 17.92
C ALA A 76 -11.69 -13.98 17.84
N ALA A 77 -11.10 -13.45 16.76
CA ALA A 77 -10.86 -12.03 16.58
C ALA A 77 -11.83 -11.35 15.60
N LEU A 78 -12.76 -12.09 15.00
CA LEU A 78 -13.74 -11.50 14.08
C LEU A 78 -14.65 -10.50 14.83
N PRO A 79 -14.97 -9.35 14.22
CA PRO A 79 -16.03 -8.48 14.71
C PRO A 79 -17.37 -9.24 14.89
N PRO A 80 -18.27 -8.75 15.77
CA PRO A 80 -19.65 -9.23 15.85
C PRO A 80 -20.33 -9.28 14.48
N GLU A 81 -21.18 -10.28 14.25
CA GLU A 81 -21.76 -10.52 12.91
C GLU A 81 -22.60 -9.35 12.40
N ASP A 82 -23.31 -8.68 13.30
CA ASP A 82 -24.12 -7.48 13.03
C ASP A 82 -23.30 -6.23 12.72
N LEU A 83 -21.99 -6.24 13.00
CA LEU A 83 -21.07 -5.16 12.68
C LEU A 83 -20.19 -5.47 11.45
N ARG A 84 -20.38 -6.61 10.79
CA ARG A 84 -19.68 -6.94 9.53
C ARG A 84 -20.41 -6.29 8.34
N PRO A 85 -19.70 -5.83 7.29
CA PRO A 85 -20.34 -5.28 6.11
C PRO A 85 -21.25 -6.31 5.44
N ASN A 86 -22.48 -5.91 5.13
CA ASN A 86 -23.50 -6.72 4.48
C ASN A 86 -23.60 -6.36 3.00
N TYR A 87 -22.53 -6.61 2.24
CA TYR A 87 -22.49 -6.34 0.81
C TYR A 87 -23.63 -7.05 0.07
N PRO A 88 -24.36 -6.38 -0.86
CA PRO A 88 -25.43 -7.01 -1.64
C PRO A 88 -24.97 -8.25 -2.41
N ASP A 89 -23.72 -8.27 -2.86
CA ASP A 89 -23.06 -9.46 -3.38
C ASP A 89 -22.22 -10.09 -2.25
N PRO A 90 -22.65 -11.21 -1.64
CA PRO A 90 -21.89 -11.82 -0.55
C PRO A 90 -20.55 -12.41 -1.01
N THR A 91 -20.35 -12.63 -2.31
CA THR A 91 -19.13 -13.26 -2.84
C THR A 91 -17.90 -12.36 -2.73
N ILE A 92 -18.09 -11.05 -2.49
CA ILE A 92 -17.01 -10.09 -2.26
C ILE A 92 -16.65 -9.97 -0.78
N SER A 93 -17.40 -10.61 0.13
CA SER A 93 -17.16 -10.54 1.58
C SER A 93 -16.11 -11.56 2.02
N SER A 94 -15.02 -11.10 2.63
CA SER A 94 -14.02 -11.98 3.25
C SER A 94 -14.61 -12.86 4.36
N TYR A 95 -15.62 -12.36 5.07
CA TYR A 95 -16.34 -13.14 6.08
C TYR A 95 -17.14 -14.28 5.46
N HIS A 96 -17.81 -14.02 4.33
CA HIS A 96 -18.51 -15.06 3.58
C HIS A 96 -17.51 -16.09 3.01
N HIS A 97 -16.38 -15.63 2.46
CA HIS A 97 -15.30 -16.49 1.98
C HIS A 97 -14.75 -17.41 3.09
N LEU A 98 -14.46 -16.86 4.28
CA LEU A 98 -14.03 -17.63 5.45
C LEU A 98 -15.07 -18.67 5.90
N ALA A 99 -16.36 -18.33 5.85
CA ALA A 99 -17.45 -19.24 6.21
C ALA A 99 -17.70 -20.33 5.16
N SER A 100 -17.38 -20.07 3.88
CA SER A 100 -17.61 -21.00 2.77
C SER A 100 -16.72 -22.25 2.77
N GLY A 101 -15.75 -22.34 3.68
CA GLY A 101 -14.85 -23.49 3.82
C GLY A 101 -13.64 -23.45 2.88
N GLY A 102 -13.37 -22.32 2.23
CA GLY A 102 -12.22 -22.10 1.34
C GLY A 102 -10.90 -21.76 2.05
N VAL A 103 -10.90 -21.70 3.39
CA VAL A 103 -9.74 -21.33 4.23
C VAL A 103 -9.37 -22.53 5.10
N GLY A 104 -8.11 -22.95 5.05
CA GLY A 104 -7.54 -24.02 5.84
C GLY A 104 -7.32 -23.65 7.32
N ASP A 105 -6.59 -24.49 8.03
CA ASP A 105 -6.41 -24.41 9.47
C ASP A 105 -5.28 -23.45 9.87
N GLY A 106 -4.23 -23.27 9.06
CA GLY A 106 -3.16 -22.32 9.33
C GLY A 106 -2.13 -22.15 8.20
N GLU A 107 -1.05 -21.41 8.47
CA GLU A 107 -0.08 -20.99 7.46
C GLU A 107 0.65 -22.13 6.73
N VAL A 108 0.81 -23.29 7.38
CA VAL A 108 1.50 -24.44 6.79
C VAL A 108 0.63 -25.16 5.75
N ASP A 109 -0.64 -25.41 6.08
CA ASP A 109 -1.59 -26.10 5.20
C ASP A 109 -2.29 -25.14 4.22
N ASP A 110 -2.42 -23.87 4.61
CA ASP A 110 -3.01 -22.80 3.81
C ASP A 110 -2.09 -21.56 3.75
N PRO A 111 -1.02 -21.64 2.94
CA PRO A 111 -0.12 -20.50 2.70
C PRO A 111 -0.79 -19.39 1.86
N TYR A 112 -2.06 -19.54 1.50
CA TYR A 112 -2.79 -18.56 0.68
C TYR A 112 -3.49 -17.50 1.53
N HIS A 113 -3.83 -17.80 2.79
CA HIS A 113 -4.61 -16.90 3.64
C HIS A 113 -3.87 -16.41 4.87
N PHE A 114 -2.94 -17.21 5.40
CA PHE A 114 -2.19 -16.86 6.60
C PHE A 114 -0.74 -16.50 6.24
N GLY A 115 -0.20 -15.46 6.88
CA GLY A 115 1.13 -14.91 6.62
C GLY A 115 1.75 -14.27 7.84
N GLU A 116 1.47 -14.80 9.03
CA GLU A 116 2.07 -14.30 10.29
C GLU A 116 3.60 -14.35 10.20
N SER A 117 4.17 -15.42 9.64
CA SER A 117 5.62 -15.54 9.49
C SER A 117 6.22 -14.46 8.59
N ILE A 118 5.52 -14.04 7.53
CA ILE A 118 5.94 -12.96 6.64
C ILE A 118 5.96 -11.62 7.39
N ILE A 119 4.93 -11.32 8.20
CA ILE A 119 4.87 -10.08 8.98
C ILE A 119 6.05 -10.00 9.97
N ARG A 120 6.38 -11.13 10.63
CA ARG A 120 7.53 -11.19 11.55
C ARG A 120 8.85 -10.93 10.84
N GLN A 121 9.02 -11.41 9.61
CA GLN A 121 10.21 -11.13 8.80
C GLN A 121 10.29 -9.66 8.41
N ILE A 122 9.18 -9.06 7.97
CA ILE A 122 9.11 -7.63 7.64
C ILE A 122 9.57 -6.78 8.82
N LEU A 123 9.03 -7.03 10.02
CA LEU A 123 9.36 -6.28 11.23
C LEU A 123 10.77 -6.53 11.76
N ALA A 124 11.39 -7.65 11.39
CA ALA A 124 12.79 -7.92 11.70
C ALA A 124 13.76 -7.16 10.76
N THR A 125 13.28 -6.62 9.64
CA THR A 125 14.08 -5.84 8.70
C THR A 125 14.03 -4.35 9.06
N PRO A 126 15.18 -3.66 9.20
CA PRO A 126 15.21 -2.21 9.44
C PRO A 126 14.47 -1.40 8.36
N GLY A 127 13.88 -0.27 8.78
CA GLY A 127 13.21 0.67 7.89
C GLY A 127 11.82 0.22 7.39
N GLN A 128 11.31 -0.92 7.85
CA GLN A 128 10.00 -1.43 7.44
C GLN A 128 8.90 -1.07 8.44
N GLU A 129 7.86 -0.39 7.96
CA GLU A 129 6.64 -0.09 8.71
C GLU A 129 5.58 -1.16 8.43
N LEU A 130 4.89 -1.65 9.46
CA LEU A 130 3.64 -2.41 9.31
C LEU A 130 2.44 -1.45 9.31
N GLY A 131 1.80 -1.32 8.16
CA GLY A 131 0.59 -0.52 7.95
C GLY A 131 -0.68 -1.36 7.89
N SER A 132 -1.84 -0.71 7.89
CA SER A 132 -3.14 -1.37 7.73
C SER A 132 -3.59 -1.38 6.28
N HIS A 133 -4.01 -2.55 5.81
CA HIS A 133 -4.83 -2.71 4.60
C HIS A 133 -6.24 -3.16 4.98
N THR A 134 -6.77 -2.61 6.09
CA THR A 134 -8.03 -2.97 6.76
C THR A 134 -8.02 -4.38 7.35
N PHE A 135 -9.03 -4.74 8.16
CA PHE A 135 -9.07 -6.08 8.75
C PHE A 135 -9.49 -7.10 7.70
N SER A 136 -10.62 -6.88 7.05
CA SER A 136 -11.24 -7.85 6.15
C SER A 136 -10.94 -7.64 4.67
N HIS A 137 -9.96 -6.81 4.29
CA HIS A 137 -9.83 -6.29 2.93
C HIS A 137 -11.15 -5.58 2.50
N TYR A 138 -11.54 -4.59 3.31
CA TYR A 138 -12.81 -3.88 3.30
C TYR A 138 -13.02 -2.96 2.08
N TYR A 139 -14.20 -3.01 1.47
CA TYR A 139 -14.57 -2.25 0.27
C TYR A 139 -15.43 -1.02 0.62
N ALA A 140 -14.76 0.10 0.90
CA ALA A 140 -15.41 1.29 1.46
C ALA A 140 -16.29 2.10 0.49
N LEU A 141 -16.36 1.72 -0.79
CA LEU A 141 -17.28 2.33 -1.76
C LEU A 141 -18.41 1.39 -2.20
N GLU A 142 -18.40 0.12 -1.81
CA GLU A 142 -19.51 -0.79 -2.11
C GLU A 142 -20.71 -0.54 -1.18
N GLY A 143 -21.91 -0.94 -1.60
CA GLY A 143 -23.13 -0.81 -0.79
C GLY A 143 -23.21 -1.83 0.34
N GLY A 144 -24.14 -1.63 1.28
CA GLY A 144 -24.37 -2.60 2.38
C GLY A 144 -23.44 -2.43 3.60
N GLN A 145 -22.81 -1.26 3.69
CA GLN A 145 -21.91 -0.89 4.78
C GLN A 145 -22.22 0.52 5.28
N GLY A 146 -21.69 0.87 6.44
CA GLY A 146 -21.93 2.13 7.14
C GLY A 146 -20.83 2.42 8.16
N PRO A 147 -20.85 3.60 8.80
CA PRO A 147 -19.81 4.03 9.75
C PRO A 147 -19.52 3.01 10.86
N GLU A 148 -20.53 2.37 11.41
CA GLU A 148 -20.42 1.34 12.45
C GLU A 148 -19.65 0.10 11.97
N HIS A 149 -19.91 -0.35 10.74
CA HIS A 149 -19.21 -1.49 10.14
C HIS A 149 -17.75 -1.16 9.83
N TRP A 150 -17.51 0.06 9.33
CA TRP A 150 -16.17 0.56 9.06
C TRP A 150 -15.34 0.68 10.34
N LYS A 151 -15.93 1.24 11.40
CA LYS A 151 -15.28 1.37 12.69
C LYS A 151 -14.92 0.00 13.27
N ALA A 152 -15.85 -0.96 13.23
CA ALA A 152 -15.58 -2.32 13.72
C ALA A 152 -14.45 -3.02 12.94
N ASP A 153 -14.35 -2.80 11.62
CA ASP A 153 -13.23 -3.31 10.82
C ASP A 153 -11.90 -2.64 11.20
N LEU A 154 -11.88 -1.31 11.38
CA LEU A 154 -10.68 -0.59 11.82
C LEU A 154 -10.22 -1.01 13.22
N GLU A 155 -11.15 -1.13 14.19
CA GLU A 155 -10.86 -1.60 15.54
C GLU A 155 -10.27 -3.02 15.51
N ALA A 156 -10.82 -3.91 14.69
CA ALA A 156 -10.28 -5.25 14.50
C ALA A 156 -8.90 -5.24 13.80
N ALA A 157 -8.68 -4.36 12.83
CA ALA A 157 -7.40 -4.22 12.14
C ALA A 157 -6.32 -3.72 13.11
N ALA A 158 -6.65 -2.71 13.92
CA ALA A 158 -5.78 -2.17 14.94
C ALA A 158 -5.43 -3.25 15.98
N ALA A 159 -6.42 -4.00 16.47
CA ALA A 159 -6.19 -5.10 17.41
C ALA A 159 -5.33 -6.22 16.81
N ALA A 160 -5.58 -6.63 15.56
CA ALA A 160 -4.84 -7.68 14.87
C ALA A 160 -3.37 -7.30 14.68
N LEU A 161 -3.10 -6.11 14.15
CA LEU A 161 -1.74 -5.67 13.81
C LEU A 161 -0.95 -5.23 15.05
N SER A 162 -1.61 -4.72 16.09
CA SER A 162 -0.94 -4.37 17.36
C SER A 162 -0.31 -5.57 18.07
N ARG A 163 -0.75 -6.81 17.78
CA ARG A 163 -0.10 -8.05 18.27
C ARG A 163 1.39 -8.11 17.93
N PHE A 164 1.83 -7.37 16.92
CA PHE A 164 3.20 -7.35 16.44
C PHE A 164 4.06 -6.21 16.99
N GLY A 165 3.51 -5.35 17.87
CA GLY A 165 4.29 -4.34 18.59
C GLY A 165 3.52 -3.05 18.82
N THR A 166 3.23 -2.31 17.76
CA THR A 166 2.51 -1.02 17.83
C THR A 166 1.29 -1.01 16.91
N PRO A 167 0.24 -0.25 17.25
CA PRO A 167 -0.88 -0.02 16.35
C PRO A 167 -0.41 0.58 15.01
N PRO A 168 -1.04 0.22 13.89
CA PRO A 168 -0.71 0.78 12.60
C PRO A 168 -1.05 2.29 12.58
N THR A 169 -0.17 3.10 12.02
CA THR A 169 -0.41 4.54 11.82
C THR A 169 -0.70 4.92 10.37
N SER A 170 -0.54 3.97 9.46
CA SER A 170 -0.80 4.11 8.03
C SER A 170 -1.94 3.23 7.56
N LEU A 171 -2.73 3.72 6.61
CA LEU A 171 -3.83 3.00 5.99
C LEU A 171 -3.74 3.09 4.47
N VAL A 172 -3.93 1.93 3.84
CA VAL A 172 -4.18 1.80 2.41
C VAL A 172 -5.57 1.22 2.23
N PHE A 173 -6.45 1.89 1.49
CA PHE A 173 -7.77 1.35 1.19
C PHE A 173 -7.68 0.22 0.14
N PRO A 174 -8.26 -0.96 0.41
CA PRO A 174 -8.45 -2.01 -0.58
C PRO A 174 -9.06 -1.48 -1.87
N ARG A 175 -8.53 -1.95 -3.02
CA ARG A 175 -8.95 -1.53 -4.37
C ARG A 175 -8.88 -0.04 -4.64
N ASN A 176 -8.12 0.71 -3.84
CA ASN A 176 -8.12 2.17 -3.84
C ASN A 176 -9.54 2.77 -3.70
N GLN A 177 -10.45 2.06 -3.02
CA GLN A 177 -11.81 2.54 -2.73
C GLN A 177 -11.79 3.50 -1.55
N ILE A 178 -11.28 4.70 -1.77
CA ILE A 178 -11.16 5.72 -0.73
C ILE A 178 -12.51 6.39 -0.53
N ASN A 179 -13.04 6.31 0.68
CA ASN A 179 -14.22 7.03 1.13
C ASN A 179 -13.78 8.20 2.02
N GLU A 180 -13.89 9.45 1.53
CA GLU A 180 -13.47 10.64 2.29
C GLU A 180 -14.22 10.80 3.62
N GLY A 181 -15.47 10.33 3.70
CA GLY A 181 -16.25 10.36 4.94
C GLY A 181 -15.70 9.41 6.01
N TYR A 182 -14.83 8.48 5.64
CA TYR A 182 -14.28 7.45 6.52
C TYR A 182 -12.92 7.80 7.13
N LEU A 183 -12.29 8.86 6.62
CA LEU A 183 -10.98 9.31 7.08
C LEU A 183 -11.00 9.84 8.51
N GLY A 184 -12.10 10.44 8.96
CA GLY A 184 -12.27 10.88 10.35
C GLY A 184 -12.21 9.70 11.32
N TYR A 185 -12.98 8.64 11.06
CA TYR A 185 -12.95 7.42 11.87
C TYR A 185 -11.58 6.73 11.84
N ALA A 186 -10.89 6.74 10.69
CA ALA A 186 -9.53 6.21 10.62
C ALA A 186 -8.56 6.99 11.54
N LEU A 187 -8.69 8.33 11.58
CA LEU A 187 -7.90 9.16 12.48
C LEU A 187 -8.21 8.89 13.95
N ASP A 188 -9.48 8.68 14.30
CA ASP A 188 -9.88 8.33 15.68
C ASP A 188 -9.23 7.03 16.16
N GLU A 189 -8.98 6.08 15.24
CA GLU A 189 -8.26 4.82 15.49
C GLU A 189 -6.72 4.94 15.36
N GLY A 190 -6.19 6.16 15.25
CA GLY A 190 -4.73 6.43 15.25
C GLY A 190 -4.07 6.44 13.87
N ILE A 191 -4.83 6.29 12.78
CA ILE A 191 -4.29 6.41 11.42
C ILE A 191 -3.99 7.88 11.11
N THR A 192 -2.73 8.17 10.86
CA THR A 192 -2.27 9.53 10.52
C THR A 192 -1.82 9.64 9.07
N ALA A 193 -1.46 8.53 8.42
CA ALA A 193 -1.03 8.51 7.02
C ALA A 193 -1.99 7.67 6.16
N VAL A 194 -2.52 8.24 5.07
CA VAL A 194 -3.45 7.52 4.18
C VAL A 194 -2.95 7.59 2.76
N ARG A 195 -2.76 6.44 2.10
CA ARG A 195 -2.43 6.42 0.68
C ARG A 195 -3.67 6.79 -0.12
N THR A 196 -3.58 7.86 -0.90
CA THR A 196 -4.63 8.24 -1.85
C THR A 196 -4.24 7.90 -3.29
N THR A 197 -5.13 8.14 -4.25
CA THR A 197 -4.84 7.88 -5.68
C THR A 197 -4.12 9.05 -6.34
N GLN A 198 -3.57 8.82 -7.53
CA GLN A 198 -3.04 9.88 -8.40
C GLN A 198 -4.10 10.98 -8.62
N ASP A 199 -3.67 12.24 -8.65
CA ASP A 199 -4.53 13.39 -8.96
C ASP A 199 -4.80 13.50 -10.47
N HIS A 200 -5.60 12.56 -10.99
CA HIS A 200 -6.05 12.57 -12.36
C HIS A 200 -7.34 11.75 -12.52
N ALA A 201 -8.24 12.17 -13.41
CA ALA A 201 -9.55 11.54 -13.61
C ALA A 201 -9.50 10.03 -13.90
N LEU A 202 -8.40 9.57 -14.51
CA LEU A 202 -8.12 8.16 -14.84
C LEU A 202 -7.98 7.25 -13.60
N TYR A 203 -7.60 7.82 -12.46
CA TYR A 203 -7.30 7.12 -11.21
C TYR A 203 -8.26 7.45 -10.08
N ARG A 204 -9.28 8.27 -10.33
CA ARG A 204 -10.25 8.68 -9.31
C ARG A 204 -10.93 7.44 -8.69
N PRO A 205 -11.07 7.35 -7.35
CA PRO A 205 -11.72 6.23 -6.67
C PRO A 205 -13.16 6.02 -7.14
N LYS A 206 -13.55 4.75 -7.31
CA LYS A 206 -14.91 4.33 -7.70
C LYS A 206 -15.22 2.95 -7.13
N GLU A 207 -16.50 2.59 -7.10
CA GLU A 207 -16.92 1.18 -7.00
C GLU A 207 -16.30 0.32 -8.11
N GLU A 208 -16.11 -0.97 -7.82
CA GLU A 208 -15.36 -1.88 -8.68
C GLU A 208 -15.91 -1.93 -10.12
N ARG A 209 -17.23 -2.04 -10.27
CA ARG A 209 -17.89 -2.10 -11.58
C ARG A 209 -17.55 -0.91 -12.49
N ALA A 210 -17.39 0.28 -11.90
CA ALA A 210 -17.02 1.48 -12.63
C ALA A 210 -15.50 1.58 -12.84
N GLN A 211 -14.68 1.09 -11.90
CA GLN A 211 -13.22 1.06 -12.03
C GLN A 211 -12.75 0.22 -13.22
N VAL A 212 -13.45 -0.88 -13.55
CA VAL A 212 -13.04 -1.82 -14.61
C VAL A 212 -13.56 -1.46 -16.00
N ALA A 213 -14.13 -0.27 -16.20
CA ALA A 213 -14.58 0.20 -17.50
C ALA A 213 -13.44 0.18 -18.54
N LEU A 214 -13.74 -0.30 -19.75
CA LEU A 214 -12.72 -0.59 -20.77
C LEU A 214 -11.83 0.62 -21.11
N HIS A 215 -12.43 1.81 -21.26
CA HIS A 215 -11.68 3.03 -21.58
C HIS A 215 -10.72 3.44 -20.46
N LEU A 216 -11.10 3.25 -19.18
CA LEU A 216 -10.20 3.49 -18.05
C LEU A 216 -9.07 2.46 -17.99
N ARG A 217 -9.38 1.18 -18.22
CA ARG A 217 -8.37 0.12 -18.27
C ARG A 217 -7.36 0.35 -19.40
N ALA A 218 -7.83 0.72 -20.59
CA ALA A 218 -6.99 1.05 -21.73
C ALA A 218 -6.13 2.30 -21.45
N GLY A 219 -6.73 3.37 -20.91
CA GLY A 219 -5.99 4.56 -20.53
C GLY A 219 -4.90 4.27 -19.50
N ARG A 220 -5.20 3.52 -18.43
CA ARG A 220 -4.22 3.13 -17.41
C ARG A 220 -3.15 2.22 -17.99
N PHE A 221 -3.51 1.32 -18.91
CA PHE A 221 -2.54 0.47 -19.59
C PHE A 221 -1.55 1.30 -20.41
N LEU A 222 -2.03 2.26 -21.21
CA LEU A 222 -1.16 3.13 -22.01
C LEU A 222 -0.29 4.02 -21.13
N ASP A 223 -0.84 4.58 -20.04
CA ASP A 223 -0.09 5.46 -19.12
C ASP A 223 1.02 4.71 -18.33
N ARG A 224 1.02 3.37 -18.31
CA ARG A 224 2.15 2.58 -17.76
C ARG A 224 3.42 2.71 -18.59
N TYR A 225 3.28 2.88 -19.90
CA TYR A 225 4.40 2.93 -20.84
C TYR A 225 4.67 4.36 -21.33
N LEU A 226 3.64 5.21 -21.37
CA LEU A 226 3.71 6.58 -21.86
C LEU A 226 3.30 7.56 -20.75
N ASN A 227 3.88 8.75 -20.72
CA ASN A 227 3.49 9.78 -19.76
C ASN A 227 2.26 10.57 -20.25
N LEU A 228 1.07 10.00 -20.11
CA LEU A 228 -0.18 10.63 -20.56
C LEU A 228 -0.80 11.54 -19.49
N THR A 229 -0.54 11.22 -18.22
CA THR A 229 -1.23 11.84 -17.07
C THR A 229 -0.30 12.62 -16.13
N GLY A 230 1.00 12.68 -16.42
CA GLY A 230 1.99 13.38 -15.59
C GLY A 230 2.79 12.45 -14.67
N HIS A 231 3.75 13.01 -13.92
CA HIS A 231 4.60 12.24 -13.01
C HIS A 231 3.91 11.90 -11.68
N HIS A 232 2.78 12.56 -11.35
CA HIS A 232 2.02 12.38 -10.11
C HIS A 232 2.87 12.57 -8.84
N THR A 233 3.79 13.54 -8.88
CA THR A 233 4.57 13.96 -7.72
C THR A 233 3.85 15.07 -6.96
N PHE A 234 4.10 15.18 -5.67
CA PHE A 234 3.49 16.17 -4.78
C PHE A 234 4.55 16.77 -3.85
N THR A 235 4.27 17.89 -3.21
CA THR A 235 5.17 18.61 -2.32
C THR A 235 4.85 18.30 -0.87
N TRP A 236 5.80 18.62 0.02
CA TRP A 236 5.55 18.61 1.47
C TRP A 236 4.40 19.55 1.86
N GLN A 237 4.25 20.70 1.19
CA GLN A 237 3.17 21.64 1.45
C GLN A 237 1.79 21.08 1.04
N GLU A 238 1.73 20.33 -0.06
CA GLU A 238 0.48 19.70 -0.54
C GLU A 238 -0.04 18.61 0.43
N LEU A 239 0.80 18.07 1.31
CA LEU A 239 0.35 17.16 2.38
C LEU A 239 -0.52 17.87 3.43
N GLY A 240 -0.45 19.20 3.49
CA GLY A 240 -1.18 20.01 4.45
C GLY A 240 -0.63 19.89 5.87
N SER A 241 -1.42 20.35 6.84
CA SER A 241 -1.05 20.38 8.27
C SER A 241 -2.05 19.63 9.17
N VAL A 242 -3.09 19.04 8.58
CA VAL A 242 -4.20 18.42 9.33
C VAL A 242 -4.28 16.95 8.97
N ALA A 243 -4.22 16.10 10.00
CA ALA A 243 -4.35 14.66 9.88
C ALA A 243 -5.81 14.23 9.57
N PRO A 244 -6.03 13.05 8.96
CA PRO A 244 -5.01 12.18 8.40
C PRO A 244 -4.41 12.80 7.12
N PHE A 245 -3.08 12.73 7.01
CA PHE A 245 -2.33 13.24 5.87
C PHE A 245 -2.55 12.31 4.68
N ARG A 246 -2.89 12.91 3.54
CA ARG A 246 -3.11 12.19 2.29
C ARG A 246 -1.79 12.11 1.55
N LEU A 247 -1.31 10.90 1.28
CA LEU A 247 -0.09 10.61 0.54
C LEU A 247 -0.48 10.06 -0.85
N PRO A 248 -0.66 10.89 -1.89
CA PRO A 248 -1.09 10.43 -3.20
C PRO A 248 -0.13 9.41 -3.78
N ALA A 249 -0.64 8.30 -4.29
CA ALA A 249 0.14 7.35 -5.05
C ALA A 249 0.64 8.01 -6.35
N SER A 250 1.92 7.85 -6.68
CA SER A 250 2.47 8.35 -7.94
C SER A 250 2.41 7.28 -9.03
N ARG A 251 2.85 6.06 -8.72
CA ARG A 251 2.95 5.00 -9.71
C ARG A 251 2.88 3.60 -9.10
N GLN A 252 2.15 2.72 -9.77
CA GLN A 252 2.19 1.31 -9.49
C GLN A 252 3.39 0.66 -10.19
N LEU A 253 4.20 -0.11 -9.48
CA LEU A 253 5.17 -1.04 -10.08
C LEU A 253 4.42 -2.29 -10.57
N VAL A 254 4.11 -2.32 -11.86
CA VAL A 254 3.40 -3.43 -12.50
C VAL A 254 4.40 -4.56 -12.80
N PRO A 255 4.05 -5.84 -12.53
CA PRO A 255 4.98 -6.97 -12.70
C PRO A 255 5.42 -7.16 -14.15
N TYR A 256 6.50 -7.91 -14.31
CA TYR A 256 7.03 -8.36 -15.58
C TYR A 256 5.99 -9.10 -16.41
N SER A 257 5.95 -8.78 -17.71
CA SER A 257 5.09 -9.44 -18.69
C SER A 257 5.92 -10.13 -19.76
N ARG A 258 5.85 -11.46 -19.83
CA ARG A 258 6.46 -12.24 -20.93
C ARG A 258 5.95 -11.80 -22.30
N LEU A 259 4.66 -11.46 -22.40
CA LEU A 259 4.04 -11.03 -23.65
C LEU A 259 4.55 -9.66 -24.13
N LEU A 260 4.97 -8.81 -23.21
CA LEU A 260 5.42 -7.44 -23.48
C LEU A 260 6.89 -7.24 -23.05
N ALA A 261 7.70 -8.30 -23.06
CA ALA A 261 9.07 -8.28 -22.56
C ALA A 261 9.92 -7.17 -23.20
N LEU A 262 9.74 -6.91 -24.50
CA LEU A 262 10.43 -5.84 -25.23
C LEU A 262 10.03 -4.42 -24.79
N ALA A 263 8.88 -4.26 -24.13
CA ALA A 263 8.38 -2.98 -23.63
C ALA A 263 8.70 -2.76 -22.13
N GLU A 264 9.29 -3.74 -21.45
CA GLU A 264 9.69 -3.63 -20.04
C GLU A 264 10.66 -2.46 -19.76
N PRO A 265 11.66 -2.18 -20.63
CA PRO A 265 12.51 -1.01 -20.45
C PRO A 265 11.74 0.32 -20.47
N LEU A 266 10.68 0.43 -21.29
CA LEU A 266 9.84 1.64 -21.35
C LEU A 266 9.05 1.83 -20.05
N LYS A 267 8.52 0.73 -19.50
CA LYS A 267 7.82 0.72 -18.21
C LYS A 267 8.76 1.13 -17.08
N ARG A 268 9.99 0.64 -17.06
CA ARG A 268 11.01 1.03 -16.07
C ARG A 268 11.41 2.51 -16.21
N GLN A 269 11.73 2.93 -17.43
CA GLN A 269 12.06 4.32 -17.75
C GLN A 269 10.95 5.28 -17.32
N ARG A 270 9.69 4.88 -17.45
CA ARG A 270 8.54 5.67 -16.99
C ARG A 270 8.58 5.99 -15.49
N ILE A 271 9.04 5.03 -14.67
CA ILE A 271 9.22 5.19 -13.22
C ILE A 271 10.47 6.03 -12.95
N GLU A 272 11.61 5.69 -13.57
CA GLU A 272 12.89 6.41 -13.41
C GLU A 272 12.74 7.91 -13.73
N LEU A 273 12.02 8.27 -14.79
CA LEU A 273 11.74 9.67 -15.12
C LEU A 273 10.89 10.38 -14.05
N GLY A 274 9.97 9.66 -13.41
CA GLY A 274 9.19 10.17 -12.27
C GLY A 274 10.03 10.39 -11.03
N LEU A 275 10.89 9.42 -10.68
CA LEU A 275 11.84 9.53 -9.58
C LEU A 275 12.81 10.69 -9.80
N THR A 276 13.37 10.80 -11.00
CA THR A 276 14.27 11.90 -11.38
C THR A 276 13.56 13.25 -11.32
N HIS A 277 12.34 13.36 -11.84
CA HIS A 277 11.57 14.59 -11.72
C HIS A 277 11.37 14.98 -10.26
N ALA A 278 11.00 14.04 -9.39
CA ALA A 278 10.81 14.28 -7.96
C ALA A 278 12.11 14.74 -7.27
N ALA A 279 13.20 14.00 -7.47
CA ALA A 279 14.51 14.30 -6.91
C ALA A 279 15.04 15.68 -7.34
N HIS A 280 14.93 16.01 -8.63
CA HIS A 280 15.38 17.30 -9.15
C HIS A 280 14.55 18.48 -8.65
N THR A 281 13.26 18.28 -8.43
CA THR A 281 12.31 19.36 -8.11
C THR A 281 11.97 19.48 -6.63
N GLY A 282 12.53 18.60 -5.78
CA GLY A 282 12.24 18.62 -4.34
C GLY A 282 10.84 18.09 -4.01
N ARG A 283 10.29 17.22 -4.86
CA ARG A 283 8.94 16.67 -4.72
C ARG A 283 9.00 15.22 -4.22
N LEU A 284 7.87 14.72 -3.77
CA LEU A 284 7.62 13.38 -3.29
C LEU A 284 7.12 12.50 -4.43
N PHE A 285 7.59 11.26 -4.46
CA PHE A 285 7.14 10.24 -5.39
C PHE A 285 6.73 8.99 -4.61
N HIS A 286 5.48 8.57 -4.70
CA HIS A 286 4.95 7.40 -3.99
C HIS A 286 4.84 6.20 -4.95
N LEU A 287 5.79 5.27 -4.83
CA LEU A 287 5.81 4.00 -5.57
C LEU A 287 5.07 2.92 -4.78
N TRP A 288 4.24 2.12 -5.45
CA TRP A 288 3.50 1.05 -4.77
C TRP A 288 3.28 -0.20 -5.62
N TRP A 289 3.08 -1.36 -4.99
CA TRP A 289 2.71 -2.60 -5.68
C TRP A 289 2.16 -3.64 -4.70
N HIS A 290 1.85 -4.83 -5.23
CA HIS A 290 1.44 -5.97 -4.40
C HIS A 290 2.51 -7.06 -4.51
N PRO A 291 3.00 -7.65 -3.41
CA PRO A 291 4.00 -8.71 -3.44
C PRO A 291 3.55 -9.93 -4.25
N HIS A 292 2.26 -10.28 -4.25
CA HIS A 292 1.77 -11.44 -5.00
C HIS A 292 1.96 -11.30 -6.52
N ASN A 293 2.05 -10.07 -7.05
CA ASN A 293 2.36 -9.86 -8.46
C ASN A 293 3.77 -10.35 -8.83
N PHE A 294 4.66 -10.46 -7.85
CA PHE A 294 6.03 -10.94 -8.03
C PHE A 294 6.13 -12.45 -7.85
N GLY A 295 5.12 -13.12 -7.30
CA GLY A 295 5.19 -14.55 -6.98
C GLY A 295 5.36 -15.49 -8.18
N VAL A 296 5.19 -14.98 -9.40
CA VAL A 296 5.61 -15.65 -10.65
C VAL A 296 6.57 -14.75 -11.43
N ASN A 297 7.40 -15.33 -12.30
CA ASN A 297 8.50 -14.60 -12.98
C ASN A 297 9.40 -13.89 -11.95
N GLN A 298 9.68 -14.57 -10.84
CA GLN A 298 10.34 -13.98 -9.67
C GLN A 298 11.70 -13.41 -10.04
N THR A 299 12.48 -14.14 -10.85
CA THR A 299 13.80 -13.69 -11.32
C THR A 299 13.71 -12.36 -12.06
N GLU A 300 12.80 -12.21 -13.03
CA GLU A 300 12.67 -10.98 -13.80
C GLU A 300 12.10 -9.83 -12.97
N ASN A 301 11.14 -10.11 -12.08
CA ASN A 301 10.54 -9.11 -11.21
C ASN A 301 11.54 -8.58 -10.16
N LEU A 302 12.32 -9.46 -9.52
CA LEU A 302 13.34 -9.09 -8.54
C LEU A 302 14.49 -8.35 -9.20
N ALA A 303 14.95 -8.78 -10.39
CA ALA A 303 15.97 -8.05 -11.15
C ALA A 303 15.49 -6.64 -11.55
N GLY A 304 14.24 -6.51 -12.02
CA GLY A 304 13.67 -5.20 -12.36
C GLY A 304 13.47 -4.29 -11.14
N LEU A 305 13.17 -4.85 -9.97
CA LEU A 305 13.13 -4.10 -8.72
C LEU A 305 14.54 -3.65 -8.32
N GLU A 306 15.53 -4.53 -8.36
CA GLU A 306 16.92 -4.20 -8.03
C GLU A 306 17.45 -3.05 -8.90
N GLU A 307 17.23 -3.09 -10.22
CA GLU A 307 17.59 -1.98 -11.12
C GLU A 307 16.95 -0.64 -10.73
N LEU A 308 15.68 -0.66 -10.29
CA LEU A 308 14.99 0.55 -9.81
C LEU A 308 15.56 1.04 -8.47
N LEU A 309 15.96 0.13 -7.58
CA LEU A 309 16.56 0.49 -6.29
C LEU A 309 17.99 1.01 -6.46
N ASP A 310 18.78 0.45 -7.38
CA ASP A 310 20.08 1.00 -7.80
C ASP A 310 19.91 2.44 -8.32
N TYR A 311 18.88 2.69 -9.13
CA TYR A 311 18.56 4.03 -9.62
C TYR A 311 18.13 4.98 -8.49
N ALA A 312 17.32 4.51 -7.55
CA ALA A 312 16.94 5.29 -6.37
C ALA A 312 18.16 5.63 -5.49
N ALA A 313 19.10 4.69 -5.33
CA ALA A 313 20.35 4.91 -4.61
C ALA A 313 21.21 6.00 -5.28
N LEU A 314 21.31 6.00 -6.61
CA LEU A 314 21.96 7.08 -7.37
C LEU A 314 21.32 8.45 -7.11
N LEU A 315 19.98 8.52 -7.06
CA LEU A 315 19.26 9.76 -6.76
C LEU A 315 19.46 10.20 -5.30
N ARG A 316 19.55 9.24 -4.36
CA ARG A 316 19.92 9.52 -2.97
C ARG A 316 21.32 10.12 -2.89
N GLU A 317 22.32 9.54 -3.55
CA GLU A 317 23.69 10.08 -3.51
C GLU A 317 23.79 11.49 -4.13
N ARG A 318 23.04 11.73 -5.21
CA ARG A 318 23.14 12.98 -5.97
C ARG A 318 22.27 14.12 -5.43
N TYR A 319 21.10 13.80 -4.86
CA TYR A 319 20.09 14.79 -4.45
C TYR A 319 19.63 14.61 -3.00
N GLY A 320 20.14 13.59 -2.29
CA GLY A 320 19.63 13.15 -0.99
C GLY A 320 18.16 12.71 -1.03
N PHE A 321 17.71 12.21 -2.18
CA PHE A 321 16.38 11.65 -2.41
C PHE A 321 16.20 10.31 -1.67
N ALA A 322 16.09 10.36 -0.35
CA ALA A 322 15.93 9.19 0.51
C ALA A 322 14.55 8.52 0.33
N SER A 323 14.48 7.23 0.66
CA SER A 323 13.22 6.51 0.78
C SER A 323 12.59 6.72 2.16
N LEU A 324 11.26 6.61 2.24
CA LEU A 324 10.47 6.74 3.45
C LEU A 324 9.31 5.75 3.43
N SER A 325 9.02 5.22 4.61
CA SER A 325 7.67 4.72 4.90
C SER A 325 6.66 5.87 4.93
N MET A 326 5.38 5.54 4.85
CA MET A 326 4.27 6.48 4.97
C MET A 326 4.28 7.18 6.34
N ALA A 327 4.54 6.46 7.43
CA ALA A 327 4.68 7.06 8.76
C ALA A 327 5.83 8.07 8.84
N GLU A 328 6.99 7.74 8.27
CA GLU A 328 8.14 8.65 8.26
C GLU A 328 7.89 9.90 7.41
N ALA A 329 7.20 9.76 6.28
CA ALA A 329 6.78 10.90 5.48
C ALA A 329 5.90 11.85 6.30
N VAL A 330 4.92 11.33 7.03
CA VAL A 330 4.06 12.15 7.92
C VAL A 330 4.84 12.73 9.10
N ALA A 331 5.77 11.98 9.69
CA ALA A 331 6.60 12.47 10.78
C ALA A 331 7.45 13.69 10.37
N ARG A 332 7.88 13.75 9.10
CA ARG A 332 8.60 14.91 8.53
C ARG A 332 7.72 16.14 8.27
N VAL A 333 6.40 15.97 8.23
CA VAL A 333 5.45 17.10 8.08
C VAL A 333 5.13 17.76 9.44
N ARG A 334 5.49 17.12 10.57
CA ARG A 334 5.26 17.70 11.91
C ARG A 334 5.99 19.04 12.07
N PRO A 335 5.37 20.01 12.76
CA PRO A 335 5.48 21.42 12.43
C PRO A 335 6.87 21.97 12.72
N THR A 336 7.33 22.89 11.86
CA THR A 336 8.27 23.92 12.28
C THR A 336 7.72 24.56 13.56
N GLU A 337 8.48 24.52 14.65
CA GLU A 337 8.22 25.27 15.89
C GLU A 337 8.33 26.79 15.62
N HIS A 338 7.44 27.34 14.81
CA HIS A 338 7.28 28.76 14.54
C HIS A 338 5.80 29.06 14.34
N ASP A 339 5.03 28.79 15.39
CA ASP A 339 3.79 29.51 15.71
C ASP A 339 3.36 29.11 17.13
N GLN A 340 4.20 29.42 18.11
CA GLN A 340 3.64 29.77 19.43
C GLN A 340 3.45 31.29 19.44
N PRO A 341 2.23 31.81 19.61
CA PRO A 341 2.08 33.20 19.96
C PRO A 341 2.81 33.38 21.29
N SER A 342 3.84 34.22 21.29
CA SER A 342 4.45 34.80 22.48
C SER A 342 3.34 35.25 23.43
N THR A 343 3.03 34.43 24.44
CA THR A 343 2.34 34.92 25.63
C THR A 343 3.35 35.72 26.42
N ALA A 344 3.55 36.95 25.97
CA ALA A 344 4.11 38.03 26.76
C ALA A 344 2.93 38.89 27.23
N GLN A 345 2.48 38.66 28.46
CA GLN A 345 2.10 39.68 29.44
C GLN A 345 1.81 39.02 30.79
#